data_AF-A0A929X887-F1
#
_entry.id   AF-A0A929X887-F1
#
_cell.length_a   1.000
_cell.length_b   1.000
_cell.length_c   1.000
_cell.angle_alpha   90.00
_cell.angle_beta   90.00
_cell.angle_gamma   90.00
#
_symmetry.space_group_name_H-M   'P 1'
#
loop_
_entity.id
_entity.type
_entity.pdbx_description
1 polymer ?
#
loop_
_entity_poly.entity_id
_entity_poly.type
_entity_poly.pdbx_seq_one_letter_code
_entity_poly.pdbx_strand_id
1 'polypeptide(L)' 'MSNVLTIGIAEVGVVSGQAEVITYALGSCIGVCLYDKNLKLAGMVHVMLPTSPPGGPGKLVGRYADTGI' A
#
# COMPACT_ATOMS: atom_id res chain seq x y z
N MET A 1 18.86 -7.48 11.62
CA MET A 1 18.54 -6.41 10.64
C MET A 1 17.04 -6.40 10.50
N SER A 2 16.37 -5.33 10.93
CA SER A 2 14.96 -5.10 10.60
C SER A 2 14.88 -4.88 9.09
N ASN A 3 14.09 -5.70 8.39
CA ASN A 3 13.86 -5.53 6.96
C ASN A 3 12.75 -4.49 6.81
N VAL A 4 13.12 -3.28 6.39
CA VAL A 4 12.19 -2.16 6.25
C VAL A 4 11.83 -2.02 4.77
N LEU A 5 10.55 -2.21 4.43
CA LEU A 5 10.00 -1.92 3.11
C LEU A 5 9.43 -0.50 3.11
N THR A 6 10.03 0.39 2.32
CA THR A 6 9.45 1.72 2.07
C THR A 6 8.49 1.66 0.89
N ILE A 7 7.26 2.14 1.08
CA ILE A 7 6.23 2.23 0.05
C ILE A 7 6.07 3.70 -0.37
N GLY A 8 6.26 3.97 -1.66
CA GLY A 8 6.07 5.27 -2.27
C GLY A 8 4.61 5.61 -2.57
N ILE A 9 4.39 6.80 -3.14
CA ILE A 9 3.06 7.28 -3.52
C ILE A 9 2.50 6.40 -4.64
N ALA A 10 1.24 5.98 -4.52
CA ALA A 10 0.56 5.09 -5.46
C ALA A 10 1.16 3.68 -5.60
N GLU A 11 1.98 3.27 -4.63
CA GLU A 11 2.56 1.93 -4.57
C GLU A 11 1.83 1.03 -3.56
N VAL A 12 2.02 -0.28 -3.76
CA VAL A 12 1.56 -1.35 -2.87
C VAL A 12 2.77 -2.20 -2.53
N GLY A 13 2.86 -2.62 -1.27
CA GLY A 13 3.93 -3.48 -0.78
C GLY A 13 3.41 -4.51 0.19
N VAL A 14 4.05 -5.68 0.20
CA VAL A 14 3.74 -6.78 1.11
C VAL A 14 5.04 -7.28 1.73
N VAL A 15 5.01 -7.51 3.03
CA VAL A 15 6.12 -8.08 3.80
C VAL A 15 5.63 -9.25 4.64
N SER A 16 6.55 -10.14 5.00
CA SER A 16 6.28 -11.28 5.87
C SER A 16 7.32 -11.39 6.97
N GLY A 17 6.94 -11.96 8.11
CA GLY A 17 7.85 -12.19 9.22
C GLY A 17 8.16 -10.92 10.01
N GLN A 18 9.41 -10.75 10.46
CA GLN A 18 9.85 -9.58 11.23
C GLN A 18 10.34 -8.47 10.28
N ALA A 19 9.38 -7.86 9.58
CA ALA A 19 9.62 -6.76 8.66
C ALA A 19 8.75 -5.56 9.02
N GLU A 20 9.23 -4.36 8.73
CA GLU A 20 8.51 -3.12 8.92
C GLU A 20 8.08 -2.57 7.56
N VAL A 21 6.90 -1.95 7.53
CA VAL A 21 6.42 -1.23 6.34
C VAL A 21 6.29 0.23 6.71
N ILE A 22 6.89 1.09 5.89
CA ILE A 22 6.87 2.53 6.11
C ILE A 22 6.44 3.22 4.82
N THR A 23 5.58 4.24 4.95
CA THR A 23 5.36 5.20 3.87
C THR A 23 5.60 6.60 4.40
N TYR A 24 6.13 7.46 3.56
CA TYR A 24 6.44 8.85 3.91
C TYR A 24 5.51 9.79 3.15
N ALA A 25 5.40 11.03 3.65
CA ALA A 25 4.73 12.12 2.96
C ALA A 25 3.27 11.86 2.55
N LEU A 26 2.43 11.32 3.46
CA LEU A 26 1.01 11.10 3.17
C LEU A 26 0.25 12.39 2.86
N GLY A 27 0.39 13.45 3.66
CA GLY A 27 -0.37 14.69 3.43
C GLY A 27 -1.89 14.43 3.42
N SER A 28 -2.55 14.62 2.28
CA SER A 28 -3.96 14.29 2.06
C SER A 28 -4.21 12.85 1.57
N CYS A 29 -3.15 12.12 1.24
CA CYS A 29 -3.22 10.72 0.83
C CYS A 29 -3.53 9.81 2.03
N ILE A 30 -3.93 8.57 1.74
CA ILE A 30 -4.34 7.58 2.75
C ILE A 30 -3.45 6.34 2.64
N GLY A 31 -2.79 5.98 3.73
CA GLY A 31 -2.08 4.71 3.86
C GLY A 31 -3.02 3.64 4.45
N VAL A 32 -3.30 2.59 3.71
CA VAL A 32 -4.13 1.47 4.18
C VAL A 32 -3.22 0.28 4.45
N CYS A 33 -3.27 -0.26 5.68
CA CYS A 33 -2.48 -1.43 6.09
C CYS A 33 -3.40 -2.60 6.41
N LEU A 34 -3.05 -3.79 5.91
CA LEU A 34 -3.71 -5.05 6.22
C LEU A 34 -2.70 -6.00 6.85
N TYR A 35 -3.11 -6.71 7.91
CA TYR A 35 -2.24 -7.67 8.59
C TYR A 35 -2.97 -8.99 8.83
N ASP A 36 -2.38 -10.08 8.34
CA ASP A 36 -2.80 -11.45 8.61
C ASP A 36 -1.94 -12.03 9.74
N LYS A 37 -2.59 -12.33 10.87
CA LYS A 37 -1.92 -12.90 12.06
C LYS A 37 -1.52 -14.36 11.89
N ASN A 38 -2.24 -15.14 11.08
CA ASN A 38 -1.99 -16.56 10.87
C ASN A 38 -0.78 -16.73 9.94
N LEU A 39 -0.75 -15.97 8.85
CA LEU A 39 0.34 -15.98 7.87
C LEU A 39 1.53 -15.09 8.26
N LYS A 40 1.36 -14.23 9.28
CA LYS A 40 2.35 -13.21 9.69
C LYS A 40 2.78 -12.34 8.51
N LEU A 41 1.78 -11.88 7.75
CA LEU A 41 1.95 -11.13 6.51
C LEU A 41 1.29 -9.77 6.66
N ALA A 42 2.01 -8.71 6.31
CA ALA A 42 1.51 -7.34 6.33
C ALA A 42 1.56 -6.77 4.91
N GLY A 43 0.48 -6.16 4.47
CA GLY A 43 0.42 -5.38 3.23
C GLY A 43 0.11 -3.93 3.54
N MET A 44 0.58 -3.02 2.69
CA MET A 44 0.17 -1.63 2.72
C MET A 44 0.05 -1.07 1.31
N VAL A 45 -0.89 -0.14 1.13
CA VAL A 45 -1.05 0.66 -0.08
C VAL A 45 -1.08 2.15 0.28
N HIS A 46 -0.41 2.97 -0.51
CA HIS A 46 -0.48 4.43 -0.42
C HIS A 46 -1.45 4.98 -1.47
N VAL A 47 -2.70 5.17 -1.06
CA VAL A 47 -3.80 5.62 -1.92
C VAL A 47 -3.78 7.14 -2.09
N MET A 48 -3.84 7.59 -3.35
CA MET A 48 -3.91 9.01 -3.70
C MET A 48 -5.34 9.48 -4.02
N LEU A 49 -6.17 8.60 -4.59
CA LEU A 49 -7.51 8.91 -5.08
C LEU A 49 -8.52 7.83 -4.68
N PRO A 50 -9.82 8.15 -4.58
CA PRO A 50 -10.82 7.19 -4.12
C PRO A 50 -11.20 6.13 -5.17
N THR A 51 -11.25 6.47 -6.46
CA THR A 51 -11.81 5.57 -7.50
C THR A 51 -11.07 5.71 -8.82
N SER A 52 -10.82 4.58 -9.48
CA SER A 52 -10.19 4.51 -10.80
C SER A 52 -11.11 5.04 -11.91
N PRO A 53 -10.55 5.66 -12.97
CA PRO A 53 -11.35 6.16 -14.09
C PRO A 53 -11.93 5.00 -14.91
N PRO A 54 -12.91 5.24 -15.81
CA PRO A 54 -13.52 4.20 -16.63
C PRO A 54 -12.55 3.39 -17.50
N GLY A 55 -11.35 3.92 -17.78
CA GLY A 55 -10.27 3.21 -18.49
C GLY A 55 -9.40 2.31 -17.60
N GLY A 56 -9.76 2.13 -16.32
CA GLY A 56 -9.01 1.37 -15.33
C GLY A 56 -7.87 2.16 -14.67
N PRO A 57 -7.14 1.56 -13.71
CA PRO A 57 -6.12 2.24 -12.92
C PRO A 57 -4.81 2.51 -13.68
N GLY A 58 -4.70 2.08 -14.94
CA GLY A 58 -3.45 2.09 -15.70
C GLY A 58 -2.41 1.18 -15.04
N LYS A 59 -1.16 1.65 -14.94
CA LYS A 59 -0.05 0.87 -14.34
C LYS A 59 0.03 0.96 -12.81
N LEU A 60 -0.63 1.95 -12.19
CA LEU A 60 -0.48 2.27 -10.78
C LEU A 60 -1.75 1.90 -10.01
N VAL A 61 -1.92 0.60 -9.73
CA VAL A 61 -3.09 0.08 -8.99
C VAL A 61 -3.20 0.66 -7.57
N GLY A 62 -2.07 0.97 -6.93
CA GLY A 62 -2.04 1.60 -5.61
C GLY A 62 -2.48 3.05 -5.60
N ARG A 63 -2.66 3.68 -6.77
CA ARG A 63 -3.12 5.07 -6.88
C ARG A 63 -4.55 5.25 -6.36
N TYR A 64 -5.39 4.22 -6.48
CA TYR A 64 -6.82 4.30 -6.21
C TYR A 64 -7.25 3.30 -5.12
N ALA A 65 -8.23 3.68 -4.28
CA ALA A 65 -8.71 2.84 -3.19
C ALA A 65 -9.44 1.58 -3.67
N ASP A 66 -10.21 1.70 -4.76
CA ASP A 66 -11.01 0.63 -5.37
C ASP A 66 -10.17 -0.45 -6.07
N THR A 67 -8.93 -0.13 -6.43
CA THR A 67 -8.03 -1.08 -7.12
C THR A 67 -6.83 -1.50 -6.29
N GLY A 68 -6.50 -0.76 -5.23
CA GLY A 68 -5.32 -0.99 -4.39
C GLY A 68 -5.58 -1.81 -3.13
N ILE A 69 -6.85 -2.09 -2.80
CA ILE A 69 -7.32 -2.85 -1.63
C ILE A 69 -8.04 -4.10 -2.12
#